data_AF-A0A969EW46-F1
#
_entry.id   AF-A0A969EW46-F1
#
_cell.length_a   1.000
_cell.length_b   1.000
_cell.length_c   1.000
_cell.angle_alpha   90.00
_cell.angle_beta   90.00
_cell.angle_gamma   90.00
#
_symmetry.space_group_name_H-M   'P 1'
#
loop_
_entity.id
_entity.type
_entity.pdbx_description
1 polymer ?
#
loop_
_entity_poly.entity_id
_entity_poly.type
_entity_poly.pdbx_seq_one_letter_code
_entity_poly.pdbx_strand_id
1 'polypeptide(L)'
;MPSKGVLIDDRPAEAPHYLNRHANGIDWWVVSPLRDTNLYAVYLLDSTGIELYNIQQIGIEDSGFSRGGDQSVFSPQGDQFYRYCSCEGMQIFDFDRETGQFSNFRFVELPIIDRTPMFDNAGGIGISPSGRFAYVSTMFTIYQYDLWAADIAASRLTVGILTNPDNNHPIFAPRAMNFQPGPDCKLYAYASNTDAHHVIHYPDELGLASGWEQEAMQLPFPIFRDQPAFPKLSFRSAGEGG
;
A
#
# COMPACT_ATOMS: atom_id res chain seq x y z
N MET A 1 -26.92 27.25 -2.48
CA MET A 1 -26.32 25.98 -2.95
C MET A 1 -24.83 26.08 -2.71
N PRO A 2 -24.18 25.17 -1.97
CA PRO A 2 -22.73 25.22 -1.85
C PRO A 2 -22.13 24.94 -3.23
N SER A 3 -21.19 25.78 -3.66
CA SER A 3 -20.49 25.66 -4.93
C SER A 3 -19.72 24.33 -4.97
N LYS A 4 -20.11 23.42 -5.87
CA LYS A 4 -19.29 22.25 -6.20
C LYS A 4 -18.04 22.73 -6.94
N GLY A 5 -16.86 22.29 -6.48
CA GLY A 5 -15.58 22.51 -7.15
C GLY A 5 -14.73 23.62 -6.53
N VAL A 6 -14.31 23.45 -5.27
CA VAL A 6 -13.20 24.23 -4.71
C VAL A 6 -11.92 23.49 -5.07
N LEU A 7 -11.02 24.15 -5.80
CA LEU A 7 -9.67 23.65 -6.04
C LEU A 7 -8.91 23.74 -4.71
N ILE A 8 -8.56 22.59 -4.14
CA ILE A 8 -7.86 22.49 -2.86
C ILE A 8 -6.35 22.61 -3.07
N ASP A 9 -5.87 22.21 -4.24
CA ASP A 9 -4.46 22.26 -4.62
C ASP A 9 -4.29 22.23 -6.15
N ASP A 10 -3.38 23.04 -6.68
CA ASP A 10 -2.99 23.08 -8.09
C ASP A 10 -1.64 22.40 -8.37
N ARG A 11 -0.95 21.91 -7.33
CA ARG A 11 0.34 21.24 -7.46
C ARG A 11 0.19 19.87 -8.13
N PRO A 12 1.18 19.44 -8.93
CA PRO A 12 1.24 18.09 -9.44
C PRO A 12 1.38 17.08 -8.29
N ALA A 13 0.26 16.52 -7.86
CA ALA A 13 0.21 15.44 -6.89
C ALA A 13 0.21 14.09 -7.60
N GLU A 14 0.68 13.06 -6.89
CA GLU A 14 0.47 11.69 -7.31
C GLU A 14 -0.92 11.23 -6.94
N ALA A 15 -1.58 10.55 -7.87
CA ALA A 15 -2.71 9.73 -7.52
C ALA A 15 -2.20 8.36 -7.06
N PRO A 16 -2.68 7.80 -5.94
CA PRO A 16 -3.78 8.26 -5.07
C PRO A 16 -3.33 9.10 -3.85
N HIS A 17 -4.29 9.78 -3.21
CA HIS A 17 -4.13 10.39 -1.88
C HIS A 17 -4.44 9.38 -0.77
N TYR A 18 -3.71 9.46 0.34
CA TYR A 18 -3.76 8.47 1.43
C TYR A 18 -4.41 9.08 2.67
N LEU A 19 -5.45 8.43 3.18
CA LEU A 19 -6.15 8.87 4.39
C LEU A 19 -5.65 8.13 5.63
N ASN A 20 -5.51 8.86 6.73
CA ASN A 20 -5.21 8.31 8.05
C ASN A 20 -6.03 9.04 9.12
N ARG A 21 -6.45 8.35 10.18
CA ARG A 21 -7.29 8.97 11.20
C ARG A 21 -6.43 9.84 12.11
N HIS A 22 -6.87 11.07 12.39
CA HIS A 22 -6.24 11.92 13.39
C HIS A 22 -6.26 11.24 14.78
N ALA A 23 -5.33 11.61 15.66
CA ALA A 23 -5.25 11.05 17.01
C ALA A 23 -6.50 11.34 17.87
N ASN A 24 -7.18 12.46 17.61
CA ASN A 24 -8.45 12.82 18.27
C ASN A 24 -9.61 11.87 17.92
N GLY A 25 -9.45 10.99 16.94
CA GLY A 25 -10.45 10.00 16.56
C GLY A 25 -11.66 10.57 15.81
N ILE A 26 -11.64 11.81 15.35
CA ILE A 26 -12.76 12.40 14.60
C ILE A 26 -12.27 12.86 13.23
N ASP A 27 -11.17 13.62 13.23
CA ASP A 27 -10.63 14.22 12.03
C ASP A 27 -9.72 13.24 11.27
N TRP A 28 -9.33 13.63 10.07
CA TRP A 28 -8.51 12.81 9.17
C TRP A 28 -7.33 13.60 8.63
N TRP A 29 -6.19 12.94 8.55
CA TRP A 29 -5.09 13.36 7.71
C TRP A 29 -5.32 12.86 6.29
N VAL A 30 -5.08 13.73 5.32
CA VAL A 30 -4.93 13.36 3.91
C VAL A 30 -3.48 13.63 3.53
N VAL A 31 -2.79 12.62 3.03
CA VAL A 31 -1.40 12.71 2.60
C VAL A 31 -1.33 12.55 1.10
N SER A 32 -0.61 13.48 0.46
CA SER A 32 -0.40 13.50 -0.97
C SER A 32 1.09 13.66 -1.27
N PRO A 33 1.78 12.60 -1.72
CA PRO A 33 3.10 12.74 -2.33
C PRO A 33 2.99 13.66 -3.55
N LEU A 34 3.96 14.57 -3.69
CA LEU A 34 4.06 15.46 -4.84
C LEU A 34 4.91 14.80 -5.91
N ARG A 35 4.38 14.80 -7.13
CA ARG A 35 4.92 14.06 -8.25
C ARG A 35 6.34 14.50 -8.59
N ASP A 36 7.21 13.51 -8.83
CA ASP A 36 8.60 13.71 -9.24
C ASP A 36 9.41 14.53 -8.20
N THR A 37 9.10 14.37 -6.90
CA THR A 37 9.80 15.04 -5.78
C THR A 37 9.92 14.11 -4.57
N ASN A 38 10.51 14.57 -3.46
CA ASN A 38 10.35 13.95 -2.13
C ASN A 38 9.52 14.82 -1.16
N LEU A 39 8.58 15.58 -1.70
CA LEU A 39 7.68 16.43 -0.93
C LEU A 39 6.35 15.72 -0.69
N TYR A 40 5.87 15.78 0.55
CA TYR A 40 4.57 15.28 0.96
C TYR A 40 3.71 16.45 1.42
N ALA A 41 2.60 16.69 0.74
CA ALA A 41 1.58 17.61 1.22
C ALA A 41 0.67 16.87 2.21
N VAL A 42 0.52 17.41 3.42
CA VAL A 42 -0.37 16.88 4.45
C VAL A 42 -1.50 17.87 4.66
N TYR A 43 -2.73 17.40 4.55
CA TYR A 43 -3.94 18.17 4.76
C TYR A 43 -4.67 17.65 5.99
N LEU A 44 -5.29 18.56 6.74
CA LEU A 44 -6.25 18.22 7.77
C LEU A 44 -7.65 18.27 7.16
N LEU A 45 -8.43 17.20 7.34
CA LEU A 45 -9.84 17.11 7.01
C LEU A 45 -10.64 17.02 8.31
N ASP A 46 -11.38 18.07 8.62
CA ASP A 46 -12.20 18.19 9.82
C ASP A 46 -13.67 18.57 9.47
N SER A 47 -14.45 18.94 10.48
CA SER A 47 -15.84 19.37 10.30
C SER A 47 -16.03 20.65 9.48
N THR A 48 -14.99 21.47 9.34
CA THR A 48 -14.99 22.75 8.61
C THR A 48 -14.59 22.59 7.15
N GLY A 49 -13.81 21.56 6.84
CA GLY A 49 -13.40 21.24 5.48
C GLY A 49 -12.02 20.60 5.43
N ILE A 50 -11.36 20.75 4.29
CA ILE A 50 -9.99 20.30 4.07
C ILE A 50 -9.07 21.51 3.93
N GLU A 51 -7.97 21.51 4.66
CA GLU A 51 -6.95 22.57 4.62
C GLU A 51 -5.55 21.98 4.49
N LEU A 52 -4.68 22.65 3.73
CA LEU A 52 -3.26 22.30 3.68
C LEU A 52 -2.64 22.62 5.04
N TYR A 53 -2.20 21.59 5.75
CA TYR A 53 -1.63 21.71 7.09
C TYR A 53 -0.12 21.92 7.03
N ASN A 54 0.60 21.11 6.26
CA ASN A 54 2.04 21.27 6.03
C ASN A 54 2.50 20.69 4.68
N ILE A 55 3.73 21.01 4.32
CA ILE A 55 4.49 20.32 3.27
C ILE A 55 5.81 19.91 3.88
N GLN A 56 6.15 18.63 3.79
CA GLN A 56 7.38 18.10 4.34
C GLN A 56 8.26 17.47 3.27
N GLN A 57 9.55 17.82 3.29
CA GLN A 57 10.56 17.18 2.47
C GLN A 57 11.21 16.04 3.27
N ILE A 58 11.03 14.79 2.82
CA ILE A 58 11.58 13.61 3.50
C ILE A 58 11.67 12.42 2.54
N GLY A 59 12.64 11.53 2.76
CA GLY A 59 12.80 10.32 1.94
C GLY A 59 13.48 10.58 0.61
N ILE A 60 13.36 9.60 -0.28
CA ILE A 60 14.03 9.59 -1.59
C ILE A 60 13.16 10.33 -2.61
N GLU A 61 13.80 11.20 -3.39
CA GLU A 61 13.19 11.90 -4.51
C GLU A 61 12.77 10.91 -5.59
N ASP A 62 11.54 11.02 -6.05
CA ASP A 62 11.06 10.16 -7.12
C ASP A 62 11.88 10.34 -8.37
N SER A 63 12.45 9.24 -8.82
CA SER A 63 13.06 9.19 -10.13
C SER A 63 11.96 9.09 -11.19
N GLY A 64 12.28 9.44 -12.44
CA GLY A 64 11.40 9.14 -13.57
C GLY A 64 11.08 7.64 -13.72
N PHE A 65 11.83 6.76 -13.03
CA PHE A 65 11.62 5.32 -12.96
C PHE A 65 10.68 4.89 -11.81
N SER A 66 10.74 5.55 -10.65
CA SER A 66 9.82 5.26 -9.54
C SER A 66 8.43 5.81 -9.80
N ARG A 67 8.33 6.91 -10.56
CA ARG A 67 7.06 7.60 -10.93
C ARG A 67 6.14 7.85 -9.74
N GLY A 68 6.70 7.95 -8.54
CA GLY A 68 5.91 8.12 -7.33
C GLY A 68 5.66 6.90 -6.46
N GLY A 69 6.19 5.75 -6.85
CA GLY A 69 5.91 4.48 -6.23
C GLY A 69 4.63 3.84 -6.75
N ASP A 70 4.60 2.52 -6.68
CA ASP A 70 3.49 1.69 -7.17
C ASP A 70 2.30 1.73 -6.20
N GLN A 71 2.59 1.73 -4.90
CA GLN A 71 1.59 1.81 -3.85
C GLN A 71 2.17 2.39 -2.56
N SER A 72 1.38 3.22 -1.88
CA SER A 72 1.65 3.58 -0.48
C SER A 72 0.49 3.20 0.43
N VAL A 73 0.78 2.98 1.71
CA VAL A 73 -0.21 2.61 2.72
C VAL A 73 0.21 3.13 4.10
N PHE A 74 -0.76 3.40 4.96
CA PHE A 74 -0.52 3.53 6.40
C PHE A 74 -0.55 2.15 7.08
N SER A 75 0.21 2.00 8.17
CA SER A 75 0.07 0.87 9.11
C SER A 75 -1.37 0.77 9.62
N PRO A 76 -1.83 -0.40 10.09
CA PRO A 76 -3.15 -0.52 10.72
C PRO A 76 -3.35 0.44 11.90
N GLN A 77 -2.28 0.75 12.63
CA GLN A 77 -2.27 1.67 13.76
C GLN A 77 -2.23 3.14 13.30
N GLY A 78 -1.80 3.40 12.06
CA GLY A 78 -1.68 4.72 11.46
C GLY A 78 -0.46 5.51 11.92
N ASP A 79 0.46 4.89 12.64
CA ASP A 79 1.69 5.48 13.16
C ASP A 79 2.89 5.34 12.22
N GLN A 80 2.73 4.62 11.11
CA GLN A 80 3.73 4.49 10.06
C GLN A 80 3.11 4.64 8.69
N PHE A 81 3.88 5.20 7.76
CA PHE A 81 3.54 5.31 6.35
C PHE A 81 4.61 4.58 5.54
N TYR A 82 4.16 3.78 4.58
CA TYR A 82 5.02 3.00 3.70
C TYR A 82 4.75 3.40 2.27
N ARG A 83 5.82 3.55 1.49
CA ARG A 83 5.75 3.81 0.06
C ARG A 83 6.64 2.80 -0.65
N TYR A 84 6.08 2.04 -1.57
CA TYR A 84 6.77 0.95 -2.23
C TYR A 84 6.82 1.14 -3.74
N CYS A 85 7.98 0.83 -4.32
CA CYS A 85 8.20 0.76 -5.76
C CYS A 85 8.94 -0.53 -6.10
N SER A 86 8.40 -1.33 -7.02
CA SER A 86 9.01 -2.55 -7.56
C SER A 86 10.29 -2.28 -8.37
N CYS A 87 10.58 -1.03 -8.72
CA CYS A 87 11.85 -0.61 -9.35
C CYS A 87 12.96 -0.29 -8.33
N GLU A 88 12.64 -0.13 -7.04
CA GLU A 88 13.58 0.42 -6.06
C GLU A 88 13.52 -0.30 -4.72
N GLY A 89 12.37 -0.35 -4.07
CA GLY A 89 12.20 -0.89 -2.73
C GLY A 89 11.10 -0.19 -1.93
N MET A 90 11.16 -0.36 -0.61
CA MET A 90 10.19 0.17 0.35
C MET A 90 10.81 1.32 1.15
N GLN A 91 10.17 2.48 1.08
CA GLN A 91 10.40 3.60 1.99
C GLN A 91 9.44 3.48 3.18
N ILE A 92 9.97 3.69 4.39
CA ILE A 92 9.23 3.61 5.65
C ILE A 92 9.41 4.94 6.39
N PHE A 93 8.32 5.48 6.91
CA PHE A 93 8.29 6.70 7.70
C PHE A 93 7.46 6.45 8.96
N ASP A 94 7.90 7.01 10.09
CA ASP A 94 7.00 7.17 11.23
C ASP A 94 6.10 8.38 10.97
N PHE A 95 4.85 8.31 11.42
CA PHE A 95 3.85 9.36 11.24
C PHE A 95 3.15 9.67 12.56
N ASP A 96 3.32 10.90 13.04
CA ASP A 96 2.64 11.38 14.23
C ASP A 96 1.20 11.76 13.91
N ARG A 97 0.24 11.00 14.44
CA ARG A 97 -1.19 11.21 14.21
C ARG A 97 -1.75 12.44 14.94
N GLU A 98 -1.05 13.02 15.91
CA GLU A 98 -1.45 14.25 16.59
C GLU A 98 -0.98 15.49 15.81
N THR A 99 0.20 15.42 15.19
CA THR A 99 0.84 16.60 14.56
C THR A 99 0.91 16.54 13.04
N GLY A 100 0.59 15.41 12.42
CA GLY A 100 0.67 15.22 10.97
C GLY A 100 2.09 15.28 10.42
N GLN A 101 3.10 14.98 11.25
CA GLN A 101 4.52 15.04 10.87
C GLN A 101 5.08 13.65 10.56
N PHE A 102 5.85 13.55 9.47
CA PHE A 102 6.70 12.40 9.20
C PHE A 102 8.04 12.51 9.92
N SER A 103 8.61 11.38 10.29
CA SER A 103 9.96 11.27 10.83
C SER A 103 10.57 9.89 10.57
N ASN A 104 11.81 9.67 11.01
CA ASN A 104 12.47 8.36 11.03
C ASN A 104 12.42 7.60 9.69
N PHE A 105 12.82 8.29 8.63
CA PHE A 105 12.92 7.71 7.29
C PHE A 105 13.87 6.50 7.27
N ARG A 106 13.39 5.39 6.72
CA ARG A 106 14.16 4.16 6.49
C ARG A 106 13.90 3.67 5.07
N PHE A 107 14.92 3.10 4.44
CA PHE A 107 14.81 2.53 3.09
C PHE A 107 15.24 1.06 3.10
N VAL A 108 14.39 0.21 2.54
CA VAL A 108 14.65 -1.22 2.32
C VAL A 108 14.72 -1.45 0.82
N GLU A 109 15.94 -1.55 0.31
CA GLU A 109 16.20 -1.73 -1.11
C GLU A 109 15.72 -3.11 -1.60
N LEU A 110 15.03 -3.13 -2.75
CA LEU A 110 14.76 -4.35 -3.48
C LEU A 110 16.01 -4.72 -4.31
N PRO A 111 16.57 -5.93 -4.19
CA PRO A 111 17.71 -6.38 -4.99
C PRO A 111 17.46 -6.24 -6.49
N ILE A 112 18.50 -5.86 -7.22
CA ILE A 112 18.42 -5.55 -8.66
C ILE A 112 17.80 -6.69 -9.47
N ILE A 113 18.11 -7.94 -9.11
CA ILE A 113 17.58 -9.14 -9.79
C ILE A 113 16.07 -9.32 -9.64
N ASP A 114 15.47 -8.69 -8.64
CA ASP A 114 14.04 -8.81 -8.30
C ASP A 114 13.22 -7.61 -8.80
N ARG A 115 13.90 -6.56 -9.31
CA ARG A 115 13.24 -5.33 -9.74
C ARG A 115 12.45 -5.54 -11.03
N THR A 116 11.24 -4.98 -11.07
CA THR A 116 10.41 -4.97 -12.27
C THR A 116 10.72 -3.72 -13.10
N PRO A 117 10.91 -3.82 -14.43
CA PRO A 117 11.16 -2.65 -15.27
C PRO A 117 9.98 -1.66 -15.30
N MET A 118 10.30 -0.37 -15.49
CA MET A 118 9.39 0.78 -15.45
C MET A 118 8.11 0.69 -16.31
N PHE A 119 8.08 -0.11 -17.38
CA PHE A 119 6.90 -0.20 -18.26
C PHE A 119 5.82 -1.17 -17.76
N ASP A 120 6.14 -1.93 -16.72
CA ASP A 120 5.34 -3.05 -16.27
C ASP A 120 4.54 -2.78 -14.99
N ASN A 121 4.70 -1.59 -14.35
CA ASN A 121 3.95 -1.07 -13.18
C ASN A 121 3.21 -2.16 -12.38
N ALA A 122 3.97 -3.11 -11.85
CA ALA A 122 3.44 -4.28 -11.15
C ALA A 122 4.16 -4.38 -9.81
N GLY A 123 3.61 -3.66 -8.85
CA GLY A 123 4.09 -3.65 -7.49
C GLY A 123 3.01 -3.16 -6.54
N GLY A 124 3.14 -3.55 -5.29
CA GLY A 124 2.15 -3.31 -4.28
C GLY A 124 2.73 -3.56 -2.90
N ILE A 125 2.12 -2.95 -1.91
CA ILE A 125 2.43 -3.20 -0.51
C ILE A 125 1.16 -3.40 0.30
N GLY A 126 1.15 -4.44 1.13
CA GLY A 126 0.12 -4.73 2.12
C GLY A 126 0.76 -4.94 3.50
N ILE A 127 0.13 -4.42 4.54
CA ILE A 127 0.61 -4.57 5.92
C ILE A 127 -0.33 -5.51 6.66
N SER A 128 0.27 -6.50 7.35
CA SER A 128 -0.44 -7.43 8.23
C SER A 128 -1.26 -6.70 9.30
N PRO A 129 -2.38 -7.27 9.79
CA PRO A 129 -3.22 -6.65 10.83
C PRO A 129 -2.45 -6.26 12.10
N SER A 130 -1.46 -7.05 12.51
CA SER A 130 -0.59 -6.73 13.65
C SER A 130 0.35 -5.54 13.41
N GLY A 131 0.60 -5.18 12.14
CA GLY A 131 1.60 -4.18 11.76
C GLY A 131 3.03 -4.74 11.71
N ARG A 132 3.25 -6.03 11.98
CA ARG A 132 4.58 -6.63 12.01
C ARG A 132 5.14 -6.96 10.64
N PHE A 133 4.33 -7.58 9.78
CA PHE A 133 4.78 -8.01 8.46
C PHE A 133 4.31 -7.05 7.37
N ALA A 134 5.25 -6.71 6.48
CA ALA A 134 4.95 -6.10 5.19
C ALA A 134 5.04 -7.17 4.09
N TYR A 135 4.05 -7.19 3.22
CA TYR A 135 4.04 -7.98 2.01
C TYR A 135 4.20 -7.04 0.83
N VAL A 136 5.13 -7.36 -0.07
CA VAL A 136 5.30 -6.61 -1.31
C VAL A 136 5.25 -7.55 -2.50
N SER A 137 4.70 -7.06 -3.58
CA SER A 137 4.66 -7.75 -4.86
C SER A 137 5.71 -7.15 -5.78
N THR A 138 6.41 -8.02 -6.49
CA THR A 138 6.92 -7.70 -7.82
C THR A 138 5.94 -8.28 -8.83
N MET A 139 6.28 -8.28 -10.12
CA MET A 139 5.39 -8.84 -11.14
C MET A 139 4.95 -10.29 -10.88
N PHE A 140 5.87 -11.15 -10.44
CA PHE A 140 5.64 -12.60 -10.31
C PHE A 140 6.03 -13.19 -8.95
N THR A 141 6.47 -12.35 -8.01
CA THR A 141 6.95 -12.83 -6.71
C THR A 141 6.34 -12.01 -5.59
N ILE A 142 5.99 -12.69 -4.49
CA ILE A 142 5.51 -12.08 -3.26
C ILE A 142 6.59 -12.26 -2.20
N TYR A 143 7.05 -11.13 -1.66
CA TYR A 143 8.01 -11.08 -0.57
C TYR A 143 7.31 -10.67 0.72
N GLN A 144 7.71 -11.28 1.83
CA GLN A 144 7.35 -10.87 3.19
C GLN A 144 8.60 -10.32 3.88
N TYR A 145 8.45 -9.22 4.62
CA TYR A 145 9.48 -8.59 5.45
C TYR A 145 8.98 -8.50 6.89
N ASP A 146 9.83 -8.81 7.86
CA ASP A 146 9.56 -8.57 9.29
C ASP A 146 9.99 -7.14 9.66
N LEU A 147 9.02 -6.25 9.84
CA LEU A 147 9.26 -4.84 10.17
C LEU A 147 9.81 -4.65 11.58
N TRP A 148 9.78 -5.70 12.42
CA TRP A 148 10.35 -5.68 13.77
C TRP A 148 11.74 -6.32 13.82
N ALA A 149 12.25 -6.82 12.70
CA ALA A 149 13.62 -7.32 12.62
C ALA A 149 14.63 -6.16 12.76
N ALA A 150 15.76 -6.44 13.40
CA ALA A 150 16.87 -5.48 13.48
C ALA A 150 17.43 -5.11 12.10
N ASP A 151 17.42 -6.07 11.18
CA ASP A 151 17.70 -5.88 9.77
C ASP A 151 16.48 -6.31 8.95
N ILE A 152 15.64 -5.34 8.59
CA ILE A 152 14.42 -5.56 7.82
C ILE A 152 14.76 -6.16 6.45
N ALA A 153 15.82 -5.68 5.79
CA ALA A 153 16.21 -6.15 4.46
C ALA A 153 16.62 -7.64 4.49
N ALA A 154 17.39 -8.05 5.50
CA ALA A 154 17.81 -9.44 5.68
C ALA A 154 16.67 -10.39 6.09
N SER A 155 15.56 -9.86 6.65
CA SER A 155 14.39 -10.65 7.06
C SER A 155 13.54 -11.18 5.90
N ARG A 156 13.83 -10.74 4.67
CA ARG A 156 13.01 -11.00 3.49
C ARG A 156 12.83 -12.50 3.21
N LEU A 157 11.58 -12.92 3.06
CA LEU A 157 11.19 -14.27 2.66
C LEU A 157 10.36 -14.23 1.38
N THR A 158 10.60 -15.17 0.48
CA THR A 158 9.67 -15.46 -0.62
C THR A 158 8.50 -16.28 -0.08
N VAL A 159 7.29 -15.75 -0.19
CA VAL A 159 6.06 -16.45 0.28
C VAL A 159 5.16 -16.90 -0.86
N GLY A 160 5.35 -16.35 -2.07
CA GLY A 160 4.61 -16.73 -3.26
C GLY A 160 5.42 -16.52 -4.53
N ILE A 161 5.28 -17.45 -5.47
CA ILE A 161 5.75 -17.31 -6.86
C ILE A 161 4.54 -17.57 -7.74
N LEU A 162 4.19 -16.59 -8.57
CA LEU A 162 3.08 -16.72 -9.49
C LEU A 162 3.48 -17.61 -10.66
N THR A 163 2.57 -18.51 -11.03
CA THR A 163 2.74 -19.43 -12.15
C THR A 163 1.64 -19.20 -13.18
N ASN A 164 1.82 -19.70 -14.40
CA ASN A 164 0.80 -19.64 -15.45
C ASN A 164 0.42 -21.09 -15.86
N PRO A 165 -0.24 -21.86 -14.98
CA PRO A 165 -0.46 -23.29 -15.18
C PRO A 165 -1.34 -23.59 -16.39
N ASP A 166 -2.31 -22.72 -16.68
CA ASP A 166 -3.21 -22.86 -17.83
C ASP A 166 -2.60 -22.38 -19.15
N ASN A 167 -1.34 -21.95 -19.11
CA ASN A 167 -0.61 -21.42 -20.26
C ASN A 167 -1.39 -20.30 -20.97
N ASN A 168 -2.02 -19.43 -20.18
CA ASN A 168 -2.71 -18.24 -20.66
C ASN A 168 -1.75 -17.39 -21.50
N HIS A 169 -2.27 -16.70 -22.51
CA HIS A 169 -1.47 -15.76 -23.29
C HIS A 169 -0.76 -14.77 -22.34
N PRO A 170 0.51 -14.36 -22.57
CA PRO A 170 1.28 -13.56 -21.62
C PRO A 170 0.65 -12.24 -21.14
N ILE A 171 -0.30 -11.70 -21.91
CA ILE A 171 -1.08 -10.51 -21.57
C ILE A 171 -2.15 -10.79 -20.49
N PHE A 172 -2.59 -12.04 -20.38
CA PHE A 172 -3.55 -12.56 -19.39
C PHE A 172 -2.90 -13.52 -18.39
N ALA A 173 -1.56 -13.63 -18.40
CA ALA A 173 -0.85 -14.42 -17.42
C ALA A 173 -1.05 -13.80 -16.02
N PRO A 174 -1.22 -14.61 -14.96
CA PRO A 174 -1.38 -14.11 -13.60
C PRO A 174 -0.20 -13.23 -13.18
N ARG A 175 -0.51 -12.07 -12.60
CA ARG A 175 0.45 -11.06 -12.09
C ARG A 175 -0.01 -10.57 -10.74
N ALA A 176 0.93 -10.17 -9.89
CA ALA A 176 0.60 -9.49 -8.65
C ALA A 176 0.85 -7.98 -8.75
N MET A 177 -0.06 -7.20 -8.18
CA MET A 177 -0.02 -5.75 -8.13
C MET A 177 -0.32 -5.29 -6.69
N ASN A 178 -1.04 -4.18 -6.54
CA ASN A 178 -1.41 -3.57 -5.28
C ASN A 178 -2.08 -4.57 -4.31
N PHE A 179 -1.88 -4.36 -3.02
CA PHE A 179 -2.59 -5.11 -1.99
C PHE A 179 -3.75 -4.30 -1.42
N GLN A 180 -4.76 -4.99 -0.95
CA GLN A 180 -5.87 -4.40 -0.21
C GLN A 180 -6.19 -5.24 1.02
N PRO A 181 -6.30 -4.62 2.21
CA PRO A 181 -6.82 -5.30 3.38
C PRO A 181 -8.33 -5.54 3.25
N GLY A 182 -8.76 -6.76 3.57
CA GLY A 182 -10.16 -7.12 3.73
C GLY A 182 -10.68 -6.95 5.16
N PRO A 183 -12.01 -6.96 5.35
CA PRO A 183 -12.63 -6.92 6.68
C PRO A 183 -12.43 -8.21 7.48
N ASP A 184 -11.97 -9.28 6.84
CA ASP A 184 -11.72 -10.60 7.38
C ASP A 184 -10.25 -10.82 7.81
N CYS A 185 -9.49 -9.73 7.98
CA CYS A 185 -8.07 -9.73 8.34
C CYS A 185 -7.14 -10.38 7.31
N LYS A 186 -7.61 -10.62 6.08
CA LYS A 186 -6.78 -11.09 4.96
C LYS A 186 -6.21 -9.93 4.15
N LEU A 187 -5.18 -10.24 3.37
CA LEU A 187 -4.69 -9.34 2.32
C LEU A 187 -5.03 -9.93 0.95
N TYR A 188 -5.62 -9.11 0.10
CA TYR A 188 -5.92 -9.44 -1.28
C TYR A 188 -4.87 -8.79 -2.17
N ALA A 189 -4.14 -9.59 -2.94
CA ALA A 189 -3.21 -9.05 -3.93
C ALA A 189 -3.91 -9.02 -5.29
N TYR A 190 -4.02 -7.82 -5.85
CA TYR A 190 -4.69 -7.61 -7.10
C TYR A 190 -3.89 -8.19 -8.25
N ALA A 191 -4.63 -8.68 -9.23
CA ALA A 191 -4.09 -9.14 -10.49
C ALA A 191 -4.69 -8.31 -11.61
N SER A 192 -3.89 -7.98 -12.61
CA SER A 192 -4.37 -7.31 -13.82
C SER A 192 -4.66 -8.33 -14.91
N ASN A 193 -5.75 -8.11 -15.65
CA ASN A 193 -6.03 -8.82 -16.91
C ASN A 193 -6.29 -10.32 -16.70
N THR A 194 -7.04 -10.66 -15.64
CA THR A 194 -7.42 -12.03 -15.29
C THR A 194 -8.88 -12.02 -14.81
N ASP A 195 -9.38 -13.13 -14.30
CA ASP A 195 -10.71 -13.31 -13.70
C ASP A 195 -10.61 -13.73 -12.21
N ALA A 196 -9.45 -13.51 -11.57
CA ALA A 196 -9.28 -13.77 -10.16
C ALA A 196 -8.29 -12.82 -9.46
N HIS A 197 -8.36 -12.78 -8.14
CA HIS A 197 -7.35 -12.17 -7.28
C HIS A 197 -6.68 -13.20 -6.38
N HIS A 198 -5.49 -12.88 -5.92
CA HIS A 198 -4.73 -13.71 -4.99
C HIS A 198 -5.00 -13.30 -3.55
N VAL A 199 -4.75 -14.22 -2.61
CA VAL A 199 -5.05 -13.99 -1.19
C VAL A 199 -3.86 -14.44 -0.33
N ILE A 200 -3.56 -13.66 0.69
CA ILE A 200 -2.78 -14.08 1.85
C ILE A 200 -3.78 -14.30 2.98
N HIS A 201 -4.00 -15.56 3.37
CA HIS A 201 -5.04 -15.91 4.33
C HIS A 201 -4.70 -15.58 5.79
N TYR A 202 -3.43 -15.61 6.15
CA TYR A 202 -2.97 -15.40 7.52
C TYR A 202 -1.81 -14.39 7.57
N PRO A 203 -2.07 -13.09 7.32
CA PRO A 203 -0.99 -12.12 7.15
C PRO A 203 -0.11 -11.89 8.39
N ASP A 204 -0.55 -12.32 9.57
CA ASP A 204 0.24 -12.26 10.80
C ASP A 204 1.15 -13.48 11.00
N GLU A 205 1.15 -14.44 10.09
CA GLU A 205 1.98 -15.65 10.17
C GLU A 205 3.27 -15.52 9.33
N LEU A 206 4.37 -16.07 9.85
CA LEU A 206 5.70 -15.97 9.23
C LEU A 206 5.87 -16.96 8.06
N GLY A 207 6.43 -16.47 6.96
CA GLY A 207 6.82 -17.28 5.80
C GLY A 207 5.62 -17.95 5.14
N LEU A 208 5.78 -19.23 4.79
CA LEU A 208 4.74 -20.02 4.13
C LEU A 208 3.49 -20.22 4.99
N ALA A 209 3.58 -20.04 6.31
CA ALA A 209 2.41 -20.09 7.19
C ALA A 209 1.43 -18.94 6.91
N SER A 210 1.86 -17.87 6.22
CA SER A 210 0.97 -16.79 5.78
C SER A 210 -0.13 -17.22 4.82
N GLY A 211 0.02 -18.40 4.20
CA GLY A 211 -1.01 -18.99 3.35
C GLY A 211 -1.26 -18.16 2.09
N TRP A 212 -0.20 -17.84 1.34
CA TRP A 212 -0.35 -17.30 -0.02
C TRP A 212 -1.08 -18.32 -0.90
N GLU A 213 -2.13 -17.87 -1.58
CA GLU A 213 -2.90 -18.65 -2.55
C GLU A 213 -3.15 -17.81 -3.81
N GLN A 214 -2.60 -18.30 -4.93
CA GLN A 214 -2.84 -17.71 -6.24
C GLN A 214 -4.29 -17.96 -6.68
N GLU A 215 -4.98 -16.91 -7.15
CA GLU A 215 -6.33 -17.02 -7.75
C GLU A 215 -7.42 -17.55 -6.79
N ALA A 216 -7.19 -17.37 -5.49
CA ALA A 216 -8.10 -17.80 -4.43
C ALA A 216 -9.48 -17.11 -4.49
N MET A 217 -9.56 -15.91 -5.07
CA MET A 217 -10.80 -15.15 -5.21
C MET A 217 -11.20 -15.03 -6.68
N GLN A 218 -12.06 -15.94 -7.13
CA GLN A 218 -12.61 -15.95 -8.48
C GLN A 218 -13.66 -14.84 -8.66
N LEU A 219 -13.59 -14.14 -9.77
CA LEU A 219 -14.48 -13.06 -10.15
C LEU A 219 -15.49 -13.53 -11.20
N PRO A 220 -16.70 -12.97 -11.24
CA PRO A 220 -17.72 -13.39 -12.19
C PRO A 220 -17.39 -13.02 -13.64
N PHE A 221 -16.46 -12.08 -13.86
CA PHE A 221 -16.05 -11.61 -15.18
C PHE A 221 -14.57 -11.21 -15.17
N PRO A 222 -13.89 -11.25 -16.34
CA PRO A 222 -12.53 -10.75 -16.47
C PRO A 222 -12.43 -9.26 -16.14
N ILE A 223 -11.31 -8.89 -15.53
CA ILE A 223 -11.01 -7.55 -15.03
C ILE A 223 -9.79 -6.96 -15.73
N PHE A 224 -9.78 -5.64 -15.89
CA PHE A 224 -8.65 -4.89 -16.40
C PHE A 224 -8.36 -3.74 -15.44
N ARG A 225 -7.29 -3.88 -14.63
CA ARG A 225 -6.87 -2.88 -13.64
C ARG A 225 -8.00 -2.45 -12.69
N ASP A 226 -8.77 -3.41 -12.18
CA ASP A 226 -9.71 -3.10 -11.11
C ASP A 226 -8.99 -3.09 -9.76
N GLN A 227 -9.50 -2.25 -8.86
CA GLN A 227 -9.02 -2.16 -7.49
C GLN A 227 -10.27 -1.96 -6.62
N PRO A 228 -10.95 -3.03 -6.17
CA PRO A 228 -12.07 -2.90 -5.26
C PRO A 228 -11.64 -2.24 -3.94
N ALA A 229 -11.91 -0.95 -3.79
CA ALA A 229 -11.62 -0.24 -2.56
C ALA A 229 -12.58 -0.68 -1.46
N PHE A 230 -12.12 -1.46 -0.48
CA PHE A 230 -12.85 -1.63 0.77
C PHE A 230 -12.65 -0.36 1.60
N PRO A 231 -13.73 0.36 1.97
CA PRO A 231 -13.61 1.51 2.86
C PRO A 231 -12.94 1.04 4.16
N LYS A 232 -11.90 1.74 4.62
CA LYS A 232 -11.30 1.53 5.95
C LYS A 232 -12.22 2.06 7.06
N LEU A 233 -13.48 1.63 7.07
CA LEU A 233 -14.46 1.91 8.11
C LEU A 233 -14.38 0.77 9.13
N SER A 234 -13.39 0.82 10.03
CA SER A 234 -13.42 -0.06 11.20
C SER A 234 -14.53 0.44 12.14
N PHE A 235 -15.72 -0.15 12.03
CA PHE A 235 -16.63 -0.16 13.15
C PHE A 235 -15.96 -1.06 14.19
N ARG A 236 -15.27 -0.47 15.18
CA ARG A 236 -15.02 -1.21 16.41
C ARG A 236 -16.40 -1.67 16.88
N SER A 237 -16.65 -2.97 16.91
CA SER A 237 -17.77 -3.49 17.68
C SER A 237 -17.58 -2.93 19.09
N ALA A 238 -18.55 -2.15 19.55
CA ALA A 238 -18.63 -1.81 20.96
C ALA A 238 -18.61 -3.14 21.70
N GLY A 239 -17.61 -3.34 22.55
CA GLY A 239 -17.43 -4.60 23.27
C GLY A 239 -18.74 -4.99 23.96
N GLU A 240 -19.14 -6.24 23.77
CA GLU A 240 -20.07 -6.88 24.67
C GLU A 240 -19.34 -7.03 26.01
N GLY A 241 -19.58 -6.08 26.90
CA GLY A 241 -19.34 -6.27 28.32
C GLY A 241 -20.37 -7.27 28.84
N GLY A 242 -19.89 -8.44 29.22
CA GLY A 242 -20.57 -9.42 30.07
C GLY A 242 -19.68 -9.77 31.24
#